data_AF-A0A356P8Z9-F1
#
_entry.id   AF-A0A356P8Z9-F1
#
_cell.length_a   1.000
_cell.length_b   1.000
_cell.length_c   1.000
_cell.angle_alpha   90.00
_cell.angle_beta   90.00
_cell.angle_gamma   90.00
#
_symmetry.space_group_name_H-M   'P 1'
#
loop_
_entity.id
_entity.type
_entity.pdbx_description
1 polymer ?
#
loop_
_entity_poly.entity_id
_entity_poly.type
_entity_poly.pdbx_seq_one_letter_code
_entity_poly.pdbx_strand_id
1 'polypeptide(L)'
;MNIYRPTQSSNYWMVALKLLGLMLGLYLSFLVLSKVFTWVFVITFFLIRFLVIMAVSFIVLHFFLKLLFKINLFQLVTSRLFSR
;
A
#
# COMPACT_ATOMS: atom_id res chain seq x y z
N MET A 1 45.27 -48.35 -27.04
CA MET A 1 45.57 -47.02 -26.47
C MET A 1 44.28 -46.50 -25.86
N ASN A 2 44.14 -46.51 -24.52
CA ASN A 2 42.89 -46.11 -23.87
C ASN A 2 42.80 -44.58 -23.80
N ILE A 3 41.71 -44.04 -24.34
CA ILE A 3 41.44 -42.61 -24.40
C ILE A 3 40.90 -42.18 -23.03
N TYR A 4 41.75 -41.53 -22.24
CA TYR A 4 41.36 -40.90 -20.98
C TYR A 4 40.46 -39.70 -21.31
N ARG A 5 39.15 -39.82 -21.08
CA ARG A 5 38.25 -38.65 -21.12
C ARG A 5 38.27 -38.01 -19.74
N PRO A 6 38.77 -36.77 -19.58
CA PRO A 6 38.65 -36.08 -18.31
C PRO A 6 37.17 -35.85 -18.05
N THR A 7 36.64 -36.49 -17.01
CA THR A 7 35.33 -36.15 -16.45
C THR A 7 35.36 -34.68 -16.08
N GLN A 8 34.53 -33.85 -16.72
CA GLN A 8 34.33 -32.46 -16.30
C GLN A 8 34.02 -32.47 -14.81
N SER A 9 34.91 -31.88 -14.01
CA SER A 9 34.72 -31.69 -12.58
C SER A 9 33.46 -30.86 -12.39
N SER A 10 32.36 -31.53 -12.07
CA SER A 10 31.09 -30.89 -11.85
C SER A 10 31.18 -30.08 -10.57
N ASN A 11 31.14 -28.76 -10.71
CA ASN A 11 31.34 -27.81 -9.63
C ASN A 11 30.06 -27.62 -8.81
N TYR A 12 29.46 -28.74 -8.36
CA TYR A 12 28.22 -28.77 -7.57
C TYR A 12 28.29 -27.89 -6.32
N TRP A 13 29.47 -27.82 -5.69
CA TRP A 13 29.74 -26.95 -4.54
C TRP A 13 29.56 -25.47 -4.88
N MET A 14 30.04 -25.03 -6.04
CA MET A 14 29.89 -23.65 -6.50
C MET A 14 28.42 -23.31 -6.76
N VAL A 15 27.66 -24.25 -7.32
CA VAL A 15 26.22 -24.07 -7.59
C VAL A 15 25.41 -23.99 -6.29
N ALA A 16 25.69 -24.88 -5.33
CA ALA A 16 25.05 -24.88 -4.03
C ALA A 16 25.27 -23.56 -3.27
N LEU A 17 26.50 -23.03 -3.31
CA LEU A 17 26.86 -21.77 -2.63
C LEU A 17 26.15 -20.56 -3.27
N LYS A 18 26.02 -20.53 -4.60
CA LYS A 18 25.22 -19.52 -5.30
C LYS A 18 23.74 -19.57 -4.92
N LEU A 19 23.16 -20.76 -4.86
CA LEU A 19 21.77 -20.96 -4.44
C LEU A 19 21.54 -20.51 -2.99
N LEU A 20 22.48 -20.82 -2.10
CA LEU A 20 22.42 -20.39 -0.70
C LEU A 20 22.47 -18.87 -0.58
N GLY A 21 23.35 -18.19 -1.31
CA GLY A 21 23.39 -16.73 -1.35
C GLY A 21 22.10 -16.11 -1.91
N LEU A 22 21.52 -16.72 -2.93
CA LEU A 22 20.25 -16.28 -3.52
C LEU A 22 19.09 -16.40 -2.52
N MET A 23 19.00 -17.51 -1.79
CA MET A 23 18.01 -17.71 -0.74
C MET A 23 18.16 -16.69 0.40
N LEU A 24 19.40 -16.40 0.82
CA LEU A 24 19.70 -15.39 1.82
C LEU A 24 19.26 -13.99 1.37
N GLY A 25 19.54 -13.62 0.12
CA GLY A 25 19.12 -12.35 -0.45
C GLY A 25 17.60 -12.20 -0.48
N LEU A 26 16.89 -13.22 -0.95
CA LEU A 26 15.42 -13.26 -0.98
C LEU A 26 14.82 -13.14 0.42
N TYR A 27 15.39 -13.85 1.40
CA TYR A 27 14.94 -13.81 2.78
C TYR A 27 15.08 -12.41 3.38
N LEU A 28 16.23 -11.75 3.14
CA LEU A 28 16.46 -10.38 3.58
C LEU A 28 15.50 -9.40 2.89
N SER A 29 15.29 -9.55 1.58
CA SER A 29 14.33 -8.74 0.83
C SER A 29 12.93 -8.88 1.42
N PHE A 30 12.47 -10.11 1.71
CA PHE A 30 11.17 -10.35 2.33
C PHE A 30 11.04 -9.67 3.71
N LEU A 31 12.07 -9.78 4.56
CA LEU A 31 12.09 -9.16 5.89
C LEU A 31 11.94 -7.64 5.82
N VAL A 32 12.75 -6.99 4.99
CA VAL A 32 12.72 -5.52 4.83
C VAL A 32 11.37 -5.11 4.24
N LEU A 33 10.94 -5.80 3.19
CA LEU A 33 9.73 -5.48 2.47
C LEU A 33 8.48 -5.62 3.36
N SER A 34 8.41 -6.66 4.21
CA SER A 34 7.33 -6.84 5.18
C SER A 34 7.25 -5.69 6.19
N LYS A 35 8.41 -5.24 6.72
CA LYS A 35 8.47 -4.10 7.65
C LYS A 35 7.95 -2.84 6.97
N VAL A 36 8.44 -2.52 5.77
CA VAL A 36 8.07 -1.31 5.01
C VAL A 36 6.59 -1.33 4.66
N PHE A 37 6.06 -2.46 4.17
CA PHE A 37 4.63 -2.58 3.85
C PHE A 37 3.74 -2.36 5.07
N THR A 38 4.13 -2.87 6.23
CA THR A 38 3.36 -2.66 7.47
C THR A 38 3.27 -1.18 7.81
N TRP A 39 4.39 -0.45 7.72
CA TRP A 39 4.41 1.00 7.97
C TRP A 39 3.54 1.77 6.99
N VAL A 40 3.64 1.47 5.69
CA VAL A 40 2.81 2.10 4.66
C VAL A 40 1.32 1.82 4.92
N PHE A 41 0.96 0.57 5.21
CA PHE A 41 -0.43 0.20 5.51
C PHE A 41 -0.98 0.94 6.72
N VAL A 42 -0.21 1.10 7.79
CA VAL A 42 -0.64 1.83 8.99
C VAL A 42 -0.93 3.29 8.65
N ILE A 43 -0.03 3.95 7.92
CA ILE A 43 -0.19 5.35 7.53
C ILE A 43 -1.40 5.53 6.61
N THR A 44 -1.51 4.69 5.57
CA THR A 44 -2.62 4.76 4.61
C THR A 44 -3.96 4.47 5.29
N PHE A 45 -4.03 3.44 6.15
CA PHE A 45 -5.24 3.12 6.90
C PHE A 45 -5.68 4.27 7.81
N PHE A 46 -4.72 4.91 8.48
CA PHE A 46 -4.99 6.08 9.30
C PHE A 46 -5.56 7.24 8.47
N LEU A 47 -4.97 7.49 7.29
CA LEU A 47 -5.40 8.56 6.38
C LEU A 47 -6.83 8.32 5.86
N ILE A 48 -7.13 7.09 5.43
CA ILE A 48 -8.47 6.70 4.98
C ILE A 48 -9.47 6.84 6.12
N ARG A 49 -9.13 6.39 7.33
CA ARG A 49 -10.00 6.52 8.50
C ARG A 49 -10.34 7.97 8.80
N PHE A 50 -9.34 8.86 8.72
CA PHE A 50 -9.56 10.29 8.90
C PHE A 50 -10.51 10.85 7.84
N LEU A 51 -10.31 10.49 6.57
CA LEU A 51 -11.19 10.90 5.47
C LEU A 51 -12.63 10.45 5.69
N VAL A 52 -12.83 9.19 6.11
CA VAL A 52 -14.16 8.65 6.40
C VAL A 52 -14.84 9.40 7.54
N ILE A 53 -14.13 9.70 8.62
CA ILE A 53 -14.68 10.49 9.74
C ILE A 53 -15.14 11.87 9.26
N MET A 54 -14.31 12.55 8.45
CA MET A 54 -14.65 13.86 7.88
C MET A 54 -15.89 13.78 6.98
N ALA A 55 -15.97 12.77 6.10
CA ALA A 55 -17.10 12.57 5.22
C ALA A 55 -18.40 12.29 5.99
N VAL A 56 -18.36 11.38 6.97
CA VAL A 56 -19.52 11.05 7.80
C VAL A 56 -19.96 12.28 8.60
N SER A 57 -19.03 13.00 9.23
CA SER A 57 -19.32 14.23 9.97
C SER A 57 -20.01 15.28 9.08
N PHE A 58 -19.51 15.47 7.85
CA PHE A 58 -20.11 16.39 6.88
C PHE A 58 -21.53 15.97 6.49
N ILE A 59 -21.76 14.69 6.24
CA ILE A 59 -23.09 14.15 5.90
C ILE A 59 -24.07 14.37 7.05
N VAL A 60 -23.65 14.05 8.27
CA VAL A 60 -24.46 14.22 9.49
C VAL A 60 -24.81 15.70 9.68
N LEU A 61 -23.81 16.59 9.59
CA LEU A 61 -24.02 18.03 9.68
C LEU A 61 -24.99 18.54 8.59
N HIS A 62 -24.81 18.10 7.34
CA HIS A 62 -25.70 18.45 6.23
C HIS A 62 -27.14 17.99 6.50
N PHE A 63 -27.31 16.78 7.03
CA PHE A 63 -28.62 16.25 7.40
C PHE A 63 -29.28 17.10 8.49
N PHE A 64 -28.55 17.44 9.56
CA PHE A 64 -29.08 18.30 10.63
C PHE A 64 -29.46 19.69 10.14
N LEU A 65 -28.64 20.32 9.28
CA LEU A 65 -28.97 21.64 8.74
C LEU A 65 -30.22 21.59 7.86
N LYS A 66 -30.35 20.56 7.03
CA LYS A 66 -31.54 20.36 6.20
C LYS A 66 -32.79 20.11 7.06
N LEU A 67 -32.67 19.34 8.14
CA LEU A 67 -33.78 18.98 9.01
C LEU A 67 -34.24 20.13 9.90
N LEU A 68 -33.30 20.80 10.59
CA LEU A 68 -33.62 21.84 11.57
C LEU A 68 -33.97 23.17 10.92
N PHE A 69 -33.29 23.53 9.83
CA PHE A 69 -33.45 24.85 9.22
C PHE A 69 -34.21 24.83 7.89
N LYS A 70 -34.55 23.65 7.33
CA LYS A 70 -35.04 23.49 5.95
C LYS A 70 -34.11 24.14 4.89
N ILE A 71 -32.87 24.46 5.28
CA ILE A 71 -31.89 25.08 4.40
C ILE A 71 -31.15 23.96 3.66
N ASN A 72 -31.26 23.94 2.34
CA ASN A 72 -30.35 23.15 1.51
C ASN A 72 -29.03 23.92 1.37
N LEU A 73 -27.96 23.41 1.98
CA LEU A 73 -26.61 23.99 1.87
C LEU A 73 -26.16 24.13 0.41
N PHE A 74 -26.51 23.17 -0.44
CA PHE A 74 -26.28 23.25 -1.89
C PHE A 74 -26.94 24.48 -2.51
N GLN A 75 -28.21 24.73 -2.20
CA GLN A 75 -28.91 25.91 -2.69
C GLN A 75 -28.26 27.18 -2.17
N LEU A 76 -27.79 27.21 -0.92
CA LEU A 76 -27.17 28.38 -0.31
C LEU A 76 -25.78 28.70 -0.89
N VAL A 77 -24.97 27.69 -1.21
CA VAL A 77 -23.66 27.90 -1.86
C VAL A 77 -23.83 28.26 -3.34
N THR A 78 -24.70 27.56 -4.07
CA THR A 78 -24.93 27.82 -5.50
C THR A 78 -25.63 29.16 -5.74
N SER A 79 -26.58 29.56 -4.89
CA SER A 79 -27.25 30.88 -4.99
C SER A 79 -26.31 32.05 -4.72
N ARG A 80 -25.37 31.94 -3.77
CA ARG A 80 -24.36 32.97 -3.54
C ARG A 80 -23.37 33.10 -4.70
N LEU A 81 -23.10 32.03 -5.42
CA LEU A 81 -22.24 32.04 -6.61
C LEU A 81 -22.92 32.62 -7.85
N PHE A 82 -24.25 32.52 -7.98
CA PHE A 82 -24.99 33.00 -9.16
C PHE A 82 -25.54 34.44 -9.02
N SER A 83 -25.48 35.03 -7.82
CA SER A 83 -25.91 36.42 -7.56
C SER A 83 -24.79 37.46 -7.70
N ARG A 84 -23.65 37.10 -8.30
CA ARG A 84 -22.56 38.01 -8.65
C ARG A 84 -22.40 38.12 -10.15
#